data_AF-A0A3M2U318-F1
#
_entry.id   AF-A0A3M2U318-F1
#
_cell.length_a   1.000
_cell.length_b   1.000
_cell.length_c   1.000
_cell.angle_alpha   90.00
_cell.angle_beta   90.00
_cell.angle_gamma   90.00
#
_symmetry.space_group_name_H-M   'P 1'
#
loop_
_entity.id
_entity.type
_entity.pdbx_description
1 polymer ?
#
loop_
_entity_poly.entity_id
_entity_poly.type
_entity_poly.pdbx_seq_one_letter_code
_entity_poly.pdbx_strand_id
1 'polypeptide(L)'
;QADQEAEDTLAEVARKIGFKDVSFQFEPIAAAFDYESTIENEELVLIVDIGGGTSDFSLVRLSPERRTHADREQDILATGGVHIGGTDFDKQLSLQ
;
A
#
# COMPACT_ATOMS: atom_id res chain seq x y z
N GLN A 1 15.90 -1.69 5.59
CA GLN A 1 16.37 -2.87 6.36
C GLN A 1 15.17 -3.60 6.96
N ALA A 2 14.29 -2.92 7.70
CA ALA A 2 13.04 -3.51 8.19
C ALA A 2 12.14 -4.08 7.06
N ASP A 3 11.97 -3.34 5.96
CA ASP A 3 11.13 -3.80 4.84
C ASP A 3 11.68 -5.07 4.18
N GLN A 4 13.00 -5.15 4.00
CA GLN A 4 13.66 -6.35 3.45
C GLN A 4 13.51 -7.55 4.38
N GLU A 5 13.68 -7.36 5.69
CA GLU A 5 13.51 -8.43 6.67
C GLU A 5 12.06 -8.94 6.71
N ALA A 6 11.08 -8.05 6.55
CA ALA A 6 9.67 -8.41 6.45
C ALA A 6 9.38 -9.20 5.17
N GLU A 7 9.90 -8.74 4.02
CA GLU A 7 9.77 -9.42 2.73
C GLU A 7 10.38 -10.83 2.77
N ASP A 8 11.60 -10.97 3.28
CA ASP A 8 12.30 -12.25 3.40
C ASP A 8 11.51 -13.24 4.28
N THR A 9 10.96 -12.74 5.39
CA THR A 9 10.14 -13.55 6.31
C THR A 9 8.87 -14.04 5.62
N LEU A 10 8.17 -13.17 4.90
CA LEU A 10 6.97 -13.54 4.14
C LEU A 10 7.30 -14.55 3.04
N ALA A 11 8.43 -14.38 2.35
CA ALA A 11 8.87 -15.28 1.28
C ALA A 11 9.17 -16.68 1.83
N GLU A 12 9.82 -16.76 3.00
CA GLU A 12 10.11 -18.03 3.65
C GLU A 12 8.82 -18.76 4.06
N VAL A 13 7.86 -18.04 4.65
CA VAL A 13 6.56 -18.61 5.03
C VAL A 13 5.81 -19.13 3.80
N ALA A 14 5.73 -18.33 2.73
CA ALA A 14 5.05 -18.71 1.49
C ALA A 14 5.66 -19.98 0.85
N ARG A 15 7.00 -20.09 0.84
CA ARG A 15 7.68 -21.29 0.32
C ARG A 15 7.43 -22.52 1.21
N LYS A 16 7.42 -22.36 2.54
CA LYS A 16 7.14 -23.47 3.49
C LYS A 16 5.75 -24.06 3.30
N ILE A 17 4.76 -23.26 2.91
CA ILE A 17 3.38 -23.72 2.67
C ILE A 17 3.15 -24.21 1.23
N GLY A 18 4.19 -24.24 0.39
CA GLY A 18 4.17 -24.88 -0.92
C GLY A 18 3.99 -23.97 -2.13
N PHE A 19 4.02 -22.63 -1.96
CA PHE A 19 4.08 -21.72 -3.10
C PHE A 19 5.44 -21.83 -3.80
N LYS A 20 5.43 -21.97 -5.13
CA LYS A 20 6.64 -22.16 -5.95
C LYS A 20 7.21 -20.84 -6.45
N ASP A 21 6.32 -19.95 -6.89
CA ASP A 21 6.65 -18.64 -7.43
C ASP A 21 6.05 -17.58 -6.49
N VAL A 22 6.92 -16.76 -5.89
CA VAL A 22 6.54 -15.71 -4.94
C VAL A 22 7.13 -14.40 -5.44
N SER A 23 6.29 -13.39 -5.60
CA SER A 23 6.66 -12.03 -5.99
C SER A 23 5.97 -11.04 -5.07
N PHE A 24 6.67 -9.97 -4.71
CA PHE A 24 6.13 -8.93 -3.85
C PHE A 24 5.73 -7.72 -4.66
N GLN A 25 4.67 -7.06 -4.19
CA GLN A 25 4.16 -5.81 -4.75
C GLN A 25 3.90 -4.87 -3.58
N PHE A 26 4.31 -3.61 -3.71
CA PHE A 26 4.09 -2.61 -2.67
C PHE A 26 2.60 -2.32 -2.46
N GLU A 27 2.16 -2.29 -1.19
CA GLU A 27 0.77 -2.13 -0.78
C GLU A 27 0.02 -0.86 -1.23
N PRO A 28 0.63 0.34 -1.41
CA PRO A 28 -0.14 1.47 -1.94
C PRO A 28 -0.57 1.28 -3.39
N ILE A 29 0.11 0.41 -4.14
CA ILE A 29 -0.10 0.28 -5.58
C ILE A 29 -1.37 -0.52 -5.90
N ALA A 30 -1.80 -1.43 -5.02
CA ALA A 30 -2.97 -2.27 -5.29
C ALA A 30 -4.28 -1.46 -5.40
N ALA A 31 -4.55 -0.59 -4.41
CA ALA A 31 -5.70 0.31 -4.45
C ALA A 31 -5.57 1.34 -5.59
N ALA A 32 -4.34 1.78 -5.87
CA ALA A 32 -4.06 2.69 -6.98
C ALA A 32 -4.40 2.04 -8.34
N PHE A 33 -4.07 0.76 -8.55
CA PHE A 33 -4.29 0.04 -9.80
C PHE A 33 -5.77 -0.21 -10.10
N ASP A 34 -6.56 -0.56 -9.09
CA ASP A 34 -8.01 -0.72 -9.27
C ASP A 34 -8.62 0.61 -9.74
N TYR A 35 -8.23 1.72 -9.10
CA TYR A 35 -8.70 3.05 -9.50
C TYR A 35 -8.14 3.51 -10.85
N GLU A 36 -6.85 3.29 -11.12
CA GLU A 36 -6.18 3.62 -12.40
C GLU A 36 -6.85 2.94 -13.59
N SER A 37 -7.52 1.80 -13.39
CA SER A 37 -8.29 1.12 -14.44
C SER A 37 -9.50 1.92 -14.92
N THR A 38 -9.96 2.88 -14.12
CA THR A 38 -11.19 3.67 -14.35
C THR A 38 -10.94 5.07 -14.89
N ILE A 39 -9.71 5.58 -14.78
CA ILE A 39 -9.37 6.96 -15.16
C ILE A 39 -8.99 7.06 -16.64
N GLU A 40 -9.38 8.16 -17.28
CA GLU A 40 -9.09 8.44 -18.70
C GLU A 40 -7.97 9.49 -18.89
N ASN A 41 -7.56 10.16 -17.81
CA ASN A 41 -6.54 11.21 -17.82
C ASN A 41 -5.59 11.05 -16.63
N GLU A 42 -4.47 11.78 -16.65
CA GLU A 42 -3.56 11.82 -15.50
C GLU A 42 -4.24 12.47 -14.28
N GLU A 43 -4.15 11.82 -13.12
CA GLU A 43 -4.72 12.28 -11.87
C GLU A 43 -3.72 12.13 -10.70
N LEU A 44 -3.85 13.03 -9.72
CA LEU A 44 -3.16 12.92 -8.43
C LEU A 44 -4.11 12.34 -7.40
N VAL A 45 -3.77 11.18 -6.87
CA VAL A 45 -4.61 10.40 -5.97
C VAL A 45 -3.96 10.30 -4.60
N LEU A 46 -4.71 10.64 -3.56
CA LEU A 46 -4.32 10.39 -2.18
C LEU A 46 -4.95 9.08 -1.72
N ILE A 47 -4.12 8.08 -1.48
CA ILE A 47 -4.51 6.80 -0.88
C ILE A 47 -4.36 6.94 0.62
N VAL A 48 -5.40 6.53 1.34
CA VAL A 48 -5.45 6.53 2.80
C VAL A 48 -5.74 5.12 3.27
N ASP A 49 -4.75 4.48 3.89
CA ASP A 49 -4.90 3.19 4.54
C ASP A 49 -5.08 3.40 6.04
N ILE A 50 -6.20 2.94 6.58
CA ILE A 50 -6.54 3.09 8.00
C ILE A 50 -6.56 1.70 8.61
N GLY A 51 -5.42 1.33 9.19
CA GLY A 51 -5.25 0.07 9.89
C GLY A 51 -5.70 0.14 11.35
N GLY A 52 -5.41 -0.94 12.08
CA GLY A 52 -5.74 -1.04 13.50
C GLY A 52 -4.92 -0.10 14.40
N GLY A 53 -3.64 0.10 14.10
CA GLY A 53 -2.73 0.92 14.93
C GLY A 53 -2.07 2.10 14.20
N THR A 54 -2.14 2.13 12.88
CA THR A 54 -1.56 3.19 12.05
C THR A 54 -2.55 3.65 11.00
N SER A 55 -2.36 4.88 10.56
CA SER A 55 -2.95 5.41 9.33
C SER A 55 -1.83 5.87 8.42
N ASP A 56 -1.81 5.33 7.21
CA ASP A 56 -0.75 5.50 6.24
C ASP A 56 -1.32 6.22 5.00
N PHE A 57 -0.56 7.18 4.49
CA PHE A 57 -0.98 8.10 3.44
C PHE A 57 0.03 8.04 2.30
N SER A 58 -0.46 7.87 1.07
CA SER A 58 0.38 7.86 -0.13
C SER A 58 -0.20 8.78 -1.19
N LEU A 59 0.59 9.73 -1.66
CA LEU A 59 0.24 10.56 -2.82
C LEU A 59 0.81 9.93 -4.08
N VAL A 60 -0.06 9.52 -4.99
CA VAL A 60 0.30 8.78 -6.20
C VAL A 60 -0.16 9.54 -7.44
N ARG A 61 0.68 9.56 -8.48
CA ARG A 61 0.31 10.03 -9.81
C ARG A 61 -0.08 8.85 -10.69
N LEU A 62 -1.33 8.83 -11.15
CA LEU A 62 -1.88 7.77 -11.99
C LEU A 62 -2.16 8.30 -13.37
N SER A 63 -1.87 7.51 -14.42
CA SER A 63 -2.31 7.84 -15.77
C SER A 63 -2.38 6.60 -16.67
N PRO A 64 -3.23 6.59 -17.71
CA PRO A 64 -3.35 5.47 -18.64
C PRO A 64 -2.05 5.08 -19.34
N GLU A 65 -1.13 6.01 -19.57
CA GLU A 65 0.18 5.76 -20.17
C GLU A 65 1.12 5.05 -19.19
N ARG A 66 1.06 5.53 -17.96
CA ARG A 66 1.90 5.16 -16.82
C ARG A 66 1.64 3.71 -16.38
N ARG A 67 0.40 3.20 -16.50
CA ARG A 67 0.00 1.79 -16.23
C ARG A 67 0.83 0.72 -16.94
N THR A 68 1.49 1.07 -18.04
CA THR A 68 2.28 0.11 -18.84
C THR A 68 3.71 -0.06 -18.33
N HIS A 69 4.15 0.76 -17.37
CA HIS A 69 5.47 0.68 -16.79
C HIS A 69 5.54 -0.40 -15.70
N ALA A 70 6.56 -1.25 -15.79
CA ALA A 70 6.82 -2.27 -14.78
C ALA A 70 7.40 -1.67 -13.49
N ASP A 71 8.25 -0.65 -13.64
CA ASP A 71 8.77 0.14 -12.51
C ASP A 71 7.89 1.37 -12.28
N ARG A 72 7.30 1.43 -11.08
CA ARG A 72 6.29 2.41 -10.69
C ARG A 72 6.69 3.21 -9.46
N GLU A 73 7.94 3.12 -9.02
CA GLU A 73 8.42 3.89 -7.85
C GLU A 73 8.23 5.40 -8.07
N GLN A 74 8.43 5.88 -9.30
CA GLN A 74 8.32 7.30 -9.64
C GLN A 74 6.87 7.83 -9.63
N ASP A 75 5.89 6.94 -9.53
CA ASP A 75 4.48 7.34 -9.43
C ASP A 75 4.10 7.71 -8.00
N ILE A 76 4.85 7.20 -7.01
CA ILE A 76 4.67 7.52 -5.60
C ILE A 76 5.42 8.84 -5.33
N LEU A 77 4.67 9.91 -5.13
CA LEU A 77 5.22 11.25 -4.93
C LEU A 77 5.61 11.52 -3.48
N ALA A 78 4.85 10.95 -2.54
CA ALA A 78 5.11 11.07 -1.12
C ALA A 78 4.40 9.96 -0.35
N THR A 79 5.01 9.52 0.75
CA THR A 79 4.40 8.62 1.73
C THR A 79 4.59 9.17 3.14
N GLY A 80 3.64 8.90 4.02
CA GLY A 80 3.74 9.28 5.44
C GLY A 80 2.74 8.49 6.27
N GLY A 81 3.07 8.29 7.54
CA GLY A 81 2.24 7.51 8.46
C GLY A 81 2.13 8.16 9.82
N VAL A 82 1.02 7.89 10.51
CA VAL A 82 0.78 8.29 11.90
C VAL A 82 0.41 7.06 12.73
N HIS A 83 0.87 7.01 13.97
CA HIS A 83 0.55 5.94 14.94
C HIS A 83 -0.81 6.19 15.59
N ILE A 84 -1.82 6.34 14.74
CA ILE A 84 -3.22 6.48 15.11
C ILE A 84 -4.00 5.59 14.17
N GLY A 85 -4.77 4.65 14.70
CA GLY A 85 -5.61 3.75 13.89
C GLY A 85 -6.96 3.48 14.53
N GLY A 86 -7.64 2.45 14.02
CA GLY A 86 -8.95 2.03 14.52
C GLY A 86 -8.97 1.70 16.01
N THR A 87 -7.88 1.17 16.57
CA THR A 87 -7.79 0.82 18.00
C THR A 87 -7.81 2.06 18.90
N ASP A 88 -7.21 3.17 18.44
CA ASP A 88 -7.26 4.44 19.18
C ASP A 88 -8.66 5.05 19.14
N PHE A 89 -9.34 4.91 18.00
CA PHE A 89 -10.73 5.31 17.85
C PHE A 89 -11.67 4.48 18.73
N ASP A 90 -11.50 3.14 18.76
CA ASP A 90 -12.26 2.23 19.61
C ASP A 90 -12.10 2.58 21.09
N LYS A 91 -10.88 2.92 21.54
CA LYS A 91 -10.63 3.37 22.92
C LYS A 91 -11.36 4.67 23.23
N GLN A 92 -11.38 5.64 22.31
CA GLN A 92 -12.10 6.90 22.51
C GLN A 92 -13.62 6.69 22.62
N LEU A 93 -14.19 5.81 21.79
CA LEU A 93 -15.62 5.49 21.82
C LEU A 93 -16.02 4.63 23.02
N SER A 94 -15.16 3.70 23.45
CA SER A 94 -15.44 2.79 24.58
C SER A 94 -15.33 3.45 25.96
N LEU A 95 -14.76 4.66 26.02
CA LEU A 95 -14.62 5.45 27.25
C LEU A 95 -15.71 6.54 27.37
N GLN A 96 -16.77 6.47 26.57
CA GLN A 96 -18.01 7.24 26.76
C GLN A 96 -19.11 6.42 27.44
#